data_AF-A0AA92WK40-F1
#
_entry.id   AF-A0AA92WK40-F1
#
_cell.length_a   1.000
_cell.length_b   1.000
_cell.length_c   1.000
_cell.angle_alpha   90.00
_cell.angle_beta   90.00
_cell.angle_gamma   90.00
#
_symmetry.space_group_name_H-M   'P 1'
#
loop_
_entity.id
_entity.type
_entity.pdbx_description
1 polymer ?
#
loop_
_entity_poly.entity_id
_entity_poly.type
_entity_poly.pdbx_seq_one_letter_code
_entity_poly.pdbx_strand_id
1 'polypeptide(L)'
;MNFRSDSWQVIDLGISSSFPSKTMPNLDNLSSEISVLPNHRYACCNTENVLTFPSHKNAYEIGCKYYQFVVSSFLEKETGKVGAVVEYTSSLSDEKELPQKDTNIGNLFGLDEQLSFDALGAEEYCFFEKSEDFAISLSNGHLKVALRKSPNELYGPYGTYSIYLRKGNVYTKVTFDVNL
;
A
#
# COMPACT_ATOMS: atom_id res chain seq x y z
N MET A 1 23.98 -6.55 -15.21
CA MET A 1 23.21 -7.60 -14.50
C MET A 1 22.08 -6.89 -13.77
N ASN A 2 20.89 -7.45 -13.83
CA ASN A 2 19.69 -6.85 -13.23
C ASN A 2 19.08 -7.83 -12.23
N PHE A 3 18.50 -7.30 -11.14
CA PHE A 3 17.49 -8.04 -10.40
C PHE A 3 16.20 -7.96 -11.19
N ARG A 4 15.51 -9.10 -11.30
CA ARG A 4 14.23 -9.19 -11.99
C ARG A 4 13.28 -10.08 -11.20
N SER A 5 12.03 -9.67 -11.09
CA SER A 5 10.97 -10.46 -10.48
C SER A 5 9.64 -10.17 -11.17
N ASP A 6 8.77 -11.18 -11.23
CA ASP A 6 7.44 -11.07 -11.83
C ASP A 6 6.38 -10.65 -10.79
N SER A 7 6.59 -10.99 -9.51
CA SER A 7 5.64 -10.72 -8.41
C SER A 7 6.20 -9.81 -7.32
N TRP A 8 7.45 -9.34 -7.50
CA TRP A 8 8.07 -8.41 -6.57
C TRP A 8 8.56 -7.17 -7.31
N GLN A 9 8.39 -6.03 -6.68
CA GLN A 9 8.99 -4.79 -7.12
C GLN A 9 10.20 -4.48 -6.25
N VAL A 10 11.22 -3.90 -6.87
CA VAL A 10 12.50 -3.58 -6.27
C VAL A 10 12.75 -2.08 -6.45
N ILE A 11 13.36 -1.47 -5.45
CA ILE A 11 13.83 -0.09 -5.47
C ILE A 11 15.30 -0.05 -5.06
N ASP A 12 16.10 0.77 -5.77
CA ASP A 12 17.46 1.13 -5.37
C ASP A 12 17.40 2.29 -4.37
N LEU A 13 17.92 2.06 -3.16
CA LEU A 13 17.98 3.02 -2.07
C LEU A 13 19.33 3.75 -2.00
N GLY A 14 20.19 3.53 -2.99
CA GLY A 14 21.50 4.14 -3.13
C GLY A 14 22.60 3.42 -2.36
N ILE A 15 23.78 4.05 -2.34
CA ILE A 15 24.98 3.54 -1.69
C ILE A 15 24.79 3.52 -0.18
N SER A 16 24.82 2.33 0.42
CA SER A 16 24.82 2.13 1.87
C SER A 16 25.27 0.71 2.21
N SER A 17 26.19 0.58 3.16
CA SER A 17 26.61 -0.69 3.73
C SER A 17 25.82 -1.09 4.99
N SER A 18 24.87 -0.25 5.44
CA SER A 18 24.10 -0.48 6.66
C SER A 18 22.60 -0.58 6.39
N PHE A 19 21.92 -1.38 7.21
CA PHE A 19 20.46 -1.41 7.29
C PHE A 19 20.02 -0.36 8.32
N PRO A 20 19.51 0.81 7.91
CA PRO A 20 19.00 1.79 8.86
C PRO A 20 17.85 1.18 9.66
N SER A 21 17.78 1.53 10.95
CA SER A 21 16.73 1.04 11.83
C SER A 21 15.37 1.60 11.41
N LYS A 22 14.39 0.69 11.25
CA LYS A 22 12.93 0.90 11.24
C LYS A 22 12.33 1.94 10.28
N THR A 23 13.12 2.60 9.44
CA THR A 23 12.57 3.57 8.48
C THR A 23 12.11 2.81 7.24
N MET A 24 10.81 2.89 6.97
CA MET A 24 10.22 2.26 5.80
C MET A 24 10.75 2.96 4.53
N PRO A 25 11.19 2.19 3.51
CA PRO A 25 11.73 2.79 2.29
C PRO A 25 10.66 3.63 1.58
N ASN A 26 11.12 4.68 0.89
CA ASN A 26 10.28 5.35 -0.10
C ASN A 26 9.94 4.36 -1.22
N LEU A 27 8.76 4.51 -1.82
CA LEU A 27 8.23 3.70 -2.89
C LEU A 27 8.26 4.36 -4.27
N ASP A 28 8.96 5.48 -4.38
CA ASP A 28 9.25 6.10 -5.66
C ASP A 28 10.14 5.19 -6.51
N ASN A 29 9.87 5.09 -7.81
CA ASN A 29 10.66 4.28 -8.75
C ASN A 29 10.67 2.76 -8.49
N LEU A 30 9.57 2.21 -7.97
CA LEU A 30 9.36 0.76 -7.96
C LEU A 30 9.47 0.17 -9.37
N SER A 31 10.28 -0.87 -9.53
CA SER A 31 10.48 -1.56 -10.80
C SER A 31 10.49 -3.07 -10.62
N SER A 32 9.97 -3.80 -11.61
CA SER A 32 10.14 -5.26 -11.69
C SER A 32 11.55 -5.67 -12.13
N GLU A 33 12.31 -4.73 -12.69
CA GLU A 33 13.68 -4.95 -13.15
C GLU A 33 14.58 -3.74 -12.82
N ILE A 34 15.72 -3.98 -12.17
CA ILE A 34 16.64 -2.91 -11.79
C ILE A 34 18.10 -3.33 -11.92
N SER A 35 18.96 -2.41 -12.34
CA SER A 35 20.39 -2.65 -12.44
C SER A 35 21.03 -2.84 -11.07
N VAL A 36 21.84 -3.89 -10.96
CA VAL A 36 22.52 -4.26 -9.71
C VAL A 36 23.89 -3.58 -9.65
N LEU A 37 24.14 -2.90 -8.53
CA LEU A 37 25.37 -2.19 -8.24
C LEU A 37 25.94 -2.68 -6.89
N PRO A 38 27.24 -2.99 -6.80
CA PRO A 38 27.86 -3.35 -5.52
C PRO A 38 27.81 -2.17 -4.55
N ASN A 39 27.72 -2.48 -3.25
CA ASN A 39 27.56 -1.52 -2.16
C ASN A 39 26.27 -0.67 -2.21
N HIS A 40 25.34 -1.00 -3.11
CA HIS A 40 24.00 -0.43 -3.10
C HIS A 40 23.07 -1.26 -2.21
N ARG A 41 22.15 -0.55 -1.57
CA ARG A 41 21.06 -1.12 -0.81
C ARG A 41 19.80 -1.08 -1.66
N TYR A 42 19.02 -2.13 -1.59
CA TYR A 42 17.75 -2.27 -2.25
C TYR A 42 16.66 -2.61 -1.23
N ALA A 43 15.42 -2.27 -1.55
CA ALA A 43 14.26 -2.86 -0.90
C ALA A 43 13.39 -3.56 -1.93
N CYS A 44 12.69 -4.60 -1.48
CA CYS A 44 11.68 -5.24 -2.31
C CYS A 44 10.44 -5.63 -1.52
N CYS A 45 9.33 -5.68 -2.24
CA CYS A 45 8.01 -6.00 -1.74
C CYS A 45 7.19 -6.75 -2.77
N ASN A 46 6.23 -7.53 -2.31
CA ASN A 46 5.25 -8.14 -3.20
C ASN A 46 4.36 -7.04 -3.80
N THR A 47 4.20 -7.07 -5.12
CA THR A 47 3.35 -6.14 -5.88
C THR A 47 1.90 -6.11 -5.36
N GLU A 48 1.38 -7.24 -4.87
CA GLU A 48 0.02 -7.35 -4.33
C GLU A 48 -0.20 -6.51 -3.06
N ASN A 49 0.87 -6.18 -2.33
CA ASN A 49 0.80 -5.38 -1.12
C ASN A 49 1.00 -3.88 -1.39
N VAL A 50 1.15 -3.48 -2.65
CA VAL A 50 1.38 -2.09 -3.04
C VAL A 50 0.16 -1.55 -3.76
N LEU A 51 -0.25 -0.33 -3.40
CA LEU A 51 -1.35 0.37 -4.03
C LEU A 51 -0.92 1.77 -4.45
N THR A 52 -1.25 2.17 -5.67
CA THR A 52 -1.07 3.55 -6.16
C THR A 52 -2.33 4.36 -5.90
N PHE A 53 -2.20 5.44 -5.12
CA PHE A 53 -3.30 6.34 -4.75
C PHE A 53 -3.53 7.44 -5.81
N PRO A 54 -4.64 8.21 -5.76
CA PRO A 54 -4.95 9.24 -6.76
C PRO A 54 -3.87 10.31 -6.94
N SER A 55 -3.09 10.57 -5.90
CA SER A 55 -1.89 11.43 -5.90
C SER A 55 -0.70 10.84 -6.66
N HIS A 56 -0.85 9.65 -7.25
CA HIS A 56 0.19 8.84 -7.88
C HIS A 56 1.30 8.34 -6.94
N LYS A 57 1.07 8.44 -5.63
CA LYS A 57 1.97 7.90 -4.62
C LYS A 57 1.66 6.43 -4.34
N ASN A 58 2.71 5.63 -4.23
CA ASN A 58 2.62 4.23 -3.85
C ASN A 58 2.63 4.10 -2.32
N ALA A 59 1.89 3.13 -1.80
CA ALA A 59 1.90 2.79 -0.38
C ALA A 59 1.83 1.27 -0.16
N TYR A 60 2.42 0.83 0.96
CA TYR A 60 2.40 -0.53 1.46
C TYR A 60 1.16 -0.81 2.31
N GLU A 61 0.57 -1.99 2.17
CA GLU A 61 -0.42 -2.42 3.15
C GLU A 61 0.24 -2.55 4.53
N ILE A 62 -0.41 -2.07 5.59
CA ILE A 62 0.07 -2.26 6.98
C ILE A 62 0.19 -3.75 7.30
N GLY A 63 1.27 -4.11 8.00
CA GLY A 63 1.57 -5.48 8.41
C GLY A 63 2.17 -6.35 7.30
N CYS A 64 2.38 -5.81 6.10
CA CYS A 64 3.02 -6.56 5.03
C CYS A 64 4.53 -6.65 5.26
N LYS A 65 5.11 -7.77 4.82
CA LYS A 65 6.55 -8.01 4.92
C LYS A 65 7.27 -7.42 3.71
N TYR A 66 8.35 -6.68 3.98
CA TYR A 66 9.29 -6.24 2.97
C TYR A 66 10.71 -6.67 3.34
N TYR A 67 11.58 -6.76 2.34
CA TYR A 67 12.98 -7.10 2.51
C TYR A 67 13.86 -5.92 2.14
N GLN A 68 14.98 -5.80 2.84
CA GLN A 68 16.07 -4.92 2.44
C GLN A 68 17.32 -5.76 2.28
N PHE A 69 18.14 -5.44 1.29
CA PHE A 69 19.38 -6.16 1.05
C PHE A 69 20.46 -5.25 0.48
N VAL A 70 21.71 -5.56 0.83
CA VAL A 70 22.91 -4.87 0.34
C VAL A 70 23.69 -5.83 -0.53
N VAL A 71 24.14 -5.38 -1.68
CA VAL A 71 24.94 -6.17 -2.60
C VAL A 71 26.41 -6.06 -2.22
N SER A 72 26.99 -7.11 -1.66
CA SER A 72 28.40 -7.11 -1.23
C SER A 72 29.35 -7.25 -2.42
N SER A 73 29.04 -8.16 -3.35
CA SER A 73 29.85 -8.43 -4.54
C SER A 73 29.06 -9.14 -5.63
N PHE A 74 29.63 -9.21 -6.83
CA PHE A 74 29.10 -10.05 -7.90
C PHE A 74 29.60 -11.49 -7.77
N LEU A 75 28.72 -12.44 -8.09
CA LEU A 75 29.11 -13.81 -8.40
C LEU A 75 29.55 -13.86 -9.86
N GLU A 76 30.79 -14.27 -10.08
CA GLU A 76 31.40 -14.32 -11.40
C GLU A 76 31.73 -15.76 -11.79
N LYS A 77 31.53 -16.07 -13.07
CA LYS A 77 32.08 -17.25 -13.76
C LYS A 77 32.95 -16.76 -14.91
N GLU A 78 33.69 -17.66 -15.55
CA GLU A 78 34.54 -17.34 -16.70
C GLU A 78 33.82 -16.57 -17.82
N THR A 79 32.50 -16.78 -17.95
CA THR A 79 31.64 -16.14 -18.97
C THR A 79 31.00 -14.81 -18.53
N GLY A 80 31.26 -14.35 -17.30
CA GLY A 80 30.78 -13.07 -16.77
C GLY A 80 30.02 -13.17 -15.45
N LYS A 81 29.27 -12.09 -15.13
CA LYS A 81 28.49 -11.96 -13.89
C LYS A 81 27.22 -12.80 -13.98
N VAL A 82 27.07 -13.74 -13.05
CA VAL A 82 25.93 -14.69 -13.00
C VAL A 82 25.01 -14.48 -11.81
N GLY A 83 25.40 -13.63 -10.85
CA GLY A 83 24.58 -13.32 -9.69
C GLY A 83 25.22 -12.26 -8.79
N ALA A 84 24.61 -12.05 -7.62
CA ALA A 84 25.10 -11.16 -6.57
C ALA A 84 25.11 -11.90 -5.23
N VAL A 85 26.13 -11.64 -4.42
CA VAL A 85 26.13 -11.98 -3.00
C VAL A 85 25.43 -10.84 -2.28
N VAL A 86 24.41 -11.16 -1.48
CA VAL A 86 23.63 -10.17 -0.74
C VAL A 86 23.57 -10.52 0.74
N GLU A 87 23.68 -9.49 1.57
CA GLU A 87 23.24 -9.52 2.96
C GLU A 87 21.82 -8.97 3.00
N TYR A 88 20.93 -9.54 3.82
CA TYR A 88 19.53 -9.12 3.84
C TYR A 88 18.91 -9.13 5.23
N THR A 89 17.86 -8.33 5.37
CA THR A 89 16.98 -8.30 6.54
C THR A 89 15.52 -8.18 6.09
N SER A 90 14.59 -8.47 7.00
CA SER A 90 13.17 -8.28 6.75
C SER A 90 12.52 -7.44 7.84
N SER A 91 11.48 -6.71 7.47
CA SER A 91 10.70 -5.88 8.39
C SER A 91 9.23 -5.92 8.00
N LEU A 92 8.37 -5.54 8.94
CA LEU A 92 6.95 -5.34 8.69
C LEU A 92 6.70 -3.83 8.49
N SER A 93 5.81 -3.48 7.57
CA SER A 93 5.22 -2.15 7.55
C SER A 93 4.37 -1.97 8.80
N ASP A 94 4.58 -0.89 9.53
CA ASP A 94 3.82 -0.55 10.73
C ASP A 94 3.49 0.93 10.69
N GLU A 95 2.26 1.27 11.01
CA GLU A 95 1.79 2.65 11.16
C GLU A 95 0.67 2.67 12.19
N LYS A 96 0.90 3.38 13.28
CA LYS A 96 -0.04 3.45 14.40
C LYS A 96 -1.07 4.56 14.21
N GLU A 97 -0.87 5.41 13.23
CA GLU A 97 -1.73 6.55 12.92
C GLU A 97 -2.76 6.25 11.83
N LEU A 98 -2.98 4.97 11.52
CA LEU A 98 -4.05 4.50 10.66
C LEU A 98 -4.93 3.48 11.40
N PRO A 99 -6.23 3.39 11.05
CA PRO A 99 -7.12 2.38 11.61
C PRO A 99 -6.61 0.95 11.40
N GLN A 100 -7.02 0.04 12.30
CA GLN A 100 -6.74 -1.37 12.12
C GLN A 100 -7.33 -1.87 10.78
N LYS A 101 -6.58 -2.72 10.08
CA LYS A 101 -7.03 -3.36 8.85
C LYS A 101 -8.36 -4.11 9.08
N ASP A 102 -9.24 -4.00 8.11
CA ASP A 102 -10.60 -4.58 8.10
C ASP A 102 -11.51 -4.03 9.20
N THR A 103 -11.23 -2.84 9.74
CA THR A 103 -12.16 -2.15 10.66
C THR A 103 -13.45 -1.83 9.91
N ASN A 104 -14.58 -2.33 10.43
CA ASN A 104 -15.89 -1.90 9.98
C ASN A 104 -16.23 -0.52 10.59
N ILE A 105 -16.49 0.47 9.74
CA ILE A 105 -16.72 1.86 10.14
C ILE A 105 -18.20 2.20 10.29
N GLY A 106 -19.10 1.27 9.97
CA GLY A 106 -20.54 1.40 10.19
C GLY A 106 -21.41 0.84 9.06
N ASN A 107 -22.69 1.11 9.19
CA ASN A 107 -23.75 0.63 8.30
C ASN A 107 -24.56 1.80 7.75
N LEU A 108 -24.99 1.70 6.48
CA LEU A 108 -25.92 2.64 5.84
C LEU A 108 -27.19 1.89 5.41
N PHE A 109 -28.34 2.46 5.72
CA PHE A 109 -29.68 1.91 5.43
C PHE A 109 -30.48 2.78 4.46
N GLY A 110 -30.10 4.04 4.26
CA GLY A 110 -30.90 4.96 3.44
C GLY A 110 -30.17 6.22 2.98
N LEU A 111 -30.81 6.97 2.08
CA LEU A 111 -30.25 8.17 1.46
C LEU A 111 -30.01 9.33 2.45
N ASP A 112 -30.78 9.38 3.54
CA ASP A 112 -30.66 10.43 4.55
C ASP A 112 -29.56 10.14 5.58
N GLU A 113 -28.89 8.99 5.46
CA GLU A 113 -27.84 8.57 6.38
C GLU A 113 -26.44 8.94 5.89
N GLN A 114 -25.58 9.21 6.86
CA GLN A 114 -24.17 9.48 6.62
C GLN A 114 -23.33 8.80 7.71
N LEU A 115 -22.33 8.05 7.29
CA LEU A 115 -21.27 7.58 8.16
C LEU A 115 -20.22 8.66 8.32
N SER A 116 -19.76 8.85 9.56
CA SER A 116 -18.63 9.69 9.89
C SER A 116 -17.68 8.87 10.74
N PHE A 117 -16.43 8.80 10.31
CA PHE A 117 -15.41 7.96 10.94
C PHE A 117 -14.11 8.75 11.12
N ASP A 118 -13.48 8.59 12.28
CA ASP A 118 -12.14 9.12 12.53
C ASP A 118 -11.12 8.18 11.87
N ALA A 119 -10.68 8.56 10.67
CA ALA A 119 -9.65 7.88 9.92
C ALA A 119 -8.23 8.23 10.43
N LEU A 120 -8.13 8.82 11.62
CA LEU A 120 -6.91 9.16 12.31
C LEU A 120 -6.04 10.07 11.43
N GLY A 121 -4.81 9.66 11.16
CA GLY A 121 -3.85 10.41 10.38
C GLY A 121 -3.97 10.23 8.86
N ALA A 122 -5.06 9.65 8.34
CA ALA A 122 -5.23 9.41 6.91
C ALA A 122 -5.21 10.72 6.10
N GLU A 123 -4.40 10.73 5.04
CA GLU A 123 -4.17 11.87 4.16
C GLU A 123 -4.97 11.78 2.87
N GLU A 124 -5.27 10.56 2.44
CA GLU A 124 -5.85 10.26 1.13
C GLU A 124 -6.61 8.93 1.17
N TYR A 125 -7.55 8.73 0.26
CA TYR A 125 -8.28 7.47 0.13
C TYR A 125 -8.36 6.97 -1.33
N CYS A 126 -8.57 5.66 -1.48
CA CYS A 126 -8.99 5.01 -2.71
C CYS A 126 -10.33 4.30 -2.49
N PHE A 127 -11.16 4.33 -3.54
CA PHE A 127 -12.41 3.58 -3.62
C PHE A 127 -12.56 3.06 -5.04
N PHE A 128 -12.56 1.75 -5.23
CA PHE A 128 -12.56 1.12 -6.56
C PHE A 128 -13.94 0.63 -7.00
N GLU A 129 -14.93 0.70 -6.11
CA GLU A 129 -16.31 0.30 -6.39
C GLU A 129 -17.05 1.42 -7.16
N LYS A 130 -18.35 1.25 -7.40
CA LYS A 130 -19.19 2.22 -8.12
C LYS A 130 -19.30 3.55 -7.38
N SER A 131 -18.34 4.44 -7.62
CA SER A 131 -18.24 5.75 -6.97
C SER A 131 -19.43 6.67 -7.23
N GLU A 132 -20.24 6.41 -8.26
CA GLU A 132 -21.47 7.15 -8.53
C GLU A 132 -22.57 6.90 -7.51
N ASP A 133 -22.59 5.73 -6.86
CA ASP A 133 -23.59 5.35 -5.85
C ASP A 133 -23.30 5.98 -4.48
N PHE A 134 -22.12 6.59 -4.30
CA PHE A 134 -21.65 7.10 -3.02
C PHE A 134 -21.15 8.55 -3.10
N ALA A 135 -21.33 9.30 -2.02
CA ALA A 135 -20.58 10.51 -1.75
C ALA A 135 -19.55 10.20 -0.67
N ILE A 136 -18.27 10.12 -1.04
CA ILE A 136 -17.16 9.86 -0.11
C ILE A 136 -16.28 11.10 -0.05
N SER A 137 -15.88 11.49 1.15
CA SER A 137 -14.91 12.58 1.35
C SER A 137 -14.02 12.28 2.54
N LEU A 138 -12.77 12.72 2.45
CA LEU A 138 -11.79 12.68 3.53
C LEU A 138 -11.25 14.09 3.73
N SER A 139 -11.39 14.62 4.94
CA SER A 139 -10.91 15.95 5.28
C SER A 139 -10.37 15.97 6.70
N ASN A 140 -9.12 16.38 6.88
CA ASN A 140 -8.44 16.47 8.17
C ASN A 140 -8.56 15.17 9.00
N GLY A 141 -8.34 14.01 8.37
CA GLY A 141 -8.45 12.71 9.06
C GLY A 141 -9.88 12.23 9.30
N HIS A 142 -10.91 12.98 8.89
CA HIS A 142 -12.31 12.56 9.02
C HIS A 142 -12.86 12.05 7.69
N LEU A 143 -13.23 10.77 7.67
CA LEU A 143 -13.86 10.12 6.53
C LEU A 143 -15.39 10.23 6.68
N LYS A 144 -16.05 10.64 5.60
CA LYS A 144 -17.51 10.66 5.50
C LYS A 144 -17.96 9.85 4.30
N VAL A 145 -19.01 9.06 4.49
CA VAL A 145 -19.64 8.25 3.45
C VAL A 145 -21.14 8.45 3.51
N ALA A 146 -21.77 8.78 2.39
CA ALA A 146 -23.22 8.83 2.24
C ALA A 146 -23.66 8.15 0.94
N LEU A 147 -24.90 7.70 0.89
CA LEU A 147 -25.49 7.12 -0.31
C LEU A 147 -25.97 8.23 -1.26
N ARG A 148 -25.75 8.02 -2.56
CA ARG A 148 -26.38 8.80 -3.64
C ARG A 148 -27.54 8.06 -4.29
N LYS A 149 -27.64 6.76 -4.03
CA LYS A 149 -28.65 5.86 -4.57
C LYS A 149 -29.21 4.99 -3.45
N SER A 150 -30.53 4.80 -3.44
CA SER A 150 -31.19 3.96 -2.43
C SER A 150 -30.65 2.53 -2.44
N PRO A 151 -30.45 1.89 -1.28
CA PRO A 151 -30.03 0.51 -1.21
C PRO A 151 -30.96 -0.42 -2.00
N ASN A 152 -30.38 -1.33 -2.77
CA ASN A 152 -31.12 -2.31 -3.55
C ASN A 152 -30.21 -3.46 -4.01
N GLU A 153 -30.58 -4.70 -3.73
CA GLU A 153 -29.75 -5.88 -4.04
C GLU A 153 -29.51 -6.10 -5.55
N LEU A 154 -30.40 -5.62 -6.41
CA LEU A 154 -30.34 -5.86 -7.87
C LEU A 154 -29.63 -4.73 -8.62
N TYR A 155 -29.92 -3.48 -8.25
CA TYR A 155 -29.56 -2.31 -9.05
C TYR A 155 -28.92 -1.18 -8.24
N GLY A 156 -28.85 -1.28 -6.92
CA GLY A 156 -28.32 -0.25 -6.04
C GLY A 156 -27.13 -0.74 -5.24
N PRO A 157 -26.62 0.10 -4.32
CA PRO A 157 -25.62 -0.32 -3.37
C PRO A 157 -26.22 -1.32 -2.37
N TYR A 158 -25.53 -2.43 -2.12
CA TYR A 158 -25.88 -3.44 -1.14
C TYR A 158 -24.68 -4.34 -0.85
N GLY A 159 -24.44 -4.66 0.43
CA GLY A 159 -23.35 -5.51 0.90
C GLY A 159 -22.16 -4.72 1.46
N THR A 160 -21.01 -5.39 1.57
CA THR A 160 -19.79 -4.83 2.17
C THR A 160 -18.92 -4.13 1.13
N TYR A 161 -18.56 -2.88 1.41
CA TYR A 161 -17.68 -2.06 0.58
C TYR A 161 -16.36 -1.80 1.29
N SER A 162 -15.29 -1.61 0.53
CA SER A 162 -13.94 -1.35 1.06
C SER A 162 -13.44 0.03 0.66
N ILE A 163 -12.87 0.77 1.62
CA ILE A 163 -12.15 2.02 1.40
C ILE A 163 -10.71 1.82 1.86
N TYR A 164 -9.76 2.23 1.04
CA TYR A 164 -8.34 2.17 1.36
C TYR A 164 -7.88 3.56 1.81
N LEU A 165 -7.18 3.64 2.93
CA LEU A 165 -6.75 4.90 3.55
C LEU A 165 -5.21 4.96 3.60
N ARG A 166 -4.61 6.00 3.02
CA ARG A 166 -3.16 6.20 2.97
C ARG A 166 -2.70 7.21 4.00
N LYS A 167 -1.53 6.95 4.58
CA LYS A 167 -0.71 7.95 5.29
C LYS A 167 0.75 7.72 4.92
N GLY A 168 1.43 8.75 4.38
CA GLY A 168 2.79 8.59 3.90
C GLY A 168 2.92 7.41 2.92
N ASN A 169 3.78 6.45 3.26
CA ASN A 169 4.08 5.28 2.42
C ASN A 169 3.33 4.00 2.85
N VAL A 170 2.37 4.09 3.78
CA VAL A 170 1.51 2.95 4.17
C VAL A 170 0.04 3.22 3.84
N TYR A 171 -0.73 2.15 3.73
CA TYR A 171 -2.19 2.20 3.71
C TYR A 171 -2.82 1.08 4.54
N THR A 172 -4.05 1.32 4.98
CA THR A 172 -4.93 0.31 5.58
C THR A 172 -6.21 0.20 4.76
N LYS A 173 -7.00 -0.85 5.00
CA LYS A 173 -8.32 -1.04 4.42
C LYS A 173 -9.35 -1.02 5.54
N VAL A 174 -10.40 -0.22 5.37
CA VAL A 174 -11.58 -0.21 6.23
C VAL A 174 -12.80 -0.61 5.42
N THR A 175 -13.85 -1.09 6.07
CA THR A 175 -15.08 -1.54 5.41
C THR A 175 -16.31 -0.84 5.97
N PHE A 176 -17.37 -0.75 5.17
CA PHE A 176 -18.68 -0.36 5.64
C PHE A 176 -19.73 -1.20 4.92
N ASP A 177 -20.89 -1.37 5.55
CA ASP A 177 -21.97 -2.17 4.99
C ASP A 177 -23.13 -1.29 4.53
N VAL A 178 -23.77 -1.68 3.44
CA VAL A 178 -25.03 -1.11 2.98
C VAL A 178 -26.11 -2.18 3.07
N ASN A 179 -27.14 -1.89 3.86
CA ASN A 179 -28.23 -2.81 4.18
C ASN A 179 -29.58 -2.25 3.71
N LEU A 180 -30.60 -3.11 3.66
CA LEU A 180 -31.99 -2.76 3.35
C LEU A 180 -32.78 -2.36 4.60
#